data_AF-A0A2M9CQ28-F1
#
_entry.id   AF-A0A2M9CQ28-F1
#
_cell.length_a   1.000
_cell.length_b   1.000
_cell.length_c   1.000
_cell.angle_alpha   90.00
_cell.angle_beta   90.00
_cell.angle_gamma   90.00
#
_symmetry.space_group_name_H-M   'P 1'
#
loop_
_entity.id
_entity.type
_entity.pdbx_description
1 polymer ?
#
loop_
_entity_poly.entity_id
_entity_poly.type
_entity_poly.pdbx_seq_one_letter_code
_entity_poly.pdbx_strand_id
1 'polypeptide(L)'
;MPGDLRVSFDALTAAATQLTSFVGQLPDRARAWCDDTGSPAVTAAIDEWAFWYSTELLRVQDEVASAADQARYVVQEMSAADADLGRAAG
;
A
#
# COMPACT_ATOMS: atom_id res chain seq x y z
N MET A 1 -22.96 -5.33 -15.16
CA MET A 1 -22.75 -6.33 -14.11
C MET A 1 -21.54 -5.92 -13.31
N PRO A 2 -21.67 -5.52 -12.03
CA PRO A 2 -20.53 -5.25 -11.18
C PRO A 2 -20.01 -6.59 -10.63
N GLY A 3 -19.17 -7.25 -11.41
CA GLY A 3 -18.46 -8.45 -11.01
C GLY A 3 -17.15 -8.11 -10.31
N ASP A 4 -16.80 -8.91 -9.30
CA ASP A 4 -15.45 -9.11 -8.76
C ASP A 4 -14.73 -7.95 -8.06
N LEU A 5 -15.36 -7.36 -7.05
CA LEU A 5 -14.65 -6.59 -6.00
C LEU A 5 -14.54 -7.36 -4.67
N ARG A 6 -14.31 -8.68 -4.74
CA ARG A 6 -13.84 -9.43 -3.56
C ARG A 6 -12.31 -9.44 -3.56
N VAL A 7 -11.71 -8.28 -3.32
CA VAL A 7 -10.28 -8.23 -2.99
C VAL A 7 -10.14 -8.82 -1.59
N SER A 8 -9.39 -9.92 -1.45
CA SER A 8 -9.11 -10.49 -0.12
C SER A 8 -8.14 -9.58 0.64
N PHE A 9 -8.22 -9.61 1.96
CA PHE A 9 -7.30 -8.85 2.82
C PHE A 9 -5.84 -9.21 2.57
N ASP A 10 -5.59 -10.49 2.24
CA ASP A 10 -4.28 -11.00 1.85
C ASP A 10 -3.81 -10.38 0.52
N ALA A 11 -4.70 -10.26 -0.46
CA ALA A 11 -4.37 -9.63 -1.74
C ALA A 11 -4.04 -8.14 -1.59
N LEU A 12 -4.79 -7.42 -0.73
CA LEU A 12 -4.49 -6.02 -0.38
C LEU A 12 -3.13 -5.89 0.33
N THR A 13 -2.86 -6.76 1.29
CA THR A 13 -1.60 -6.76 2.06
C THR A 13 -0.41 -7.13 1.18
N ALA A 14 -0.57 -8.11 0.28
CA ALA A 14 0.45 -8.51 -0.68
C ALA A 14 0.74 -7.39 -1.69
N ALA A 15 -0.30 -6.74 -2.22
CA ALA A 15 -0.15 -5.60 -3.12
C ALA A 15 0.56 -4.42 -2.42
N ALA A 16 0.21 -4.11 -1.17
CA ALA A 16 0.90 -3.08 -0.40
C ALA A 16 2.38 -3.42 -0.14
N THR A 17 2.67 -4.66 0.24
CA THR A 17 4.06 -5.13 0.40
C THR A 17 4.84 -4.98 -0.91
N GLN A 18 4.24 -5.36 -2.03
CA GLN A 18 4.86 -5.21 -3.35
C GLN A 18 5.07 -3.72 -3.71
N LEU A 19 4.12 -2.85 -3.41
CA LEU A 19 4.25 -1.40 -3.63
C LEU A 19 5.41 -0.80 -2.82
N THR A 20 5.55 -1.18 -1.54
CA THR A 20 6.68 -0.71 -0.71
C THR A 20 8.03 -1.17 -1.24
N SER A 21 8.09 -2.32 -1.94
CA SER A 21 9.33 -2.79 -2.57
C SER A 21 9.82 -1.90 -3.71
N PHE A 22 8.92 -1.11 -4.32
CA PHE A 22 9.27 -0.19 -5.41
C PHE A 22 9.80 1.17 -4.95
N VAL A 23 9.67 1.49 -3.65
CA VAL A 23 10.19 2.74 -3.08
C VAL A 23 11.71 2.80 -3.32
N GLY A 24 12.18 3.89 -3.91
CA GLY A 24 13.60 4.11 -4.24
C GLY A 24 14.09 3.41 -5.52
N GLN A 25 13.59 2.21 -5.86
CA GLN A 25 14.11 1.43 -7.01
C GLN A 25 13.77 2.04 -8.39
N LEU A 26 12.56 2.57 -8.54
CA LEU A 26 12.10 3.20 -9.79
C LEU A 26 12.78 4.55 -10.06
N PRO A 27 12.92 5.45 -9.06
CA PRO A 27 13.74 6.65 -9.17
C PRO A 27 15.17 6.39 -9.65
N ASP A 28 15.86 5.39 -9.11
CA ASP A 28 17.26 5.12 -9.43
C ASP A 28 17.45 4.64 -10.88
N ARG A 29 16.54 3.78 -11.38
CA ARG A 29 16.54 3.35 -12.78
C ARG A 29 16.26 4.50 -13.75
N ALA A 30 15.34 5.38 -13.38
CA ALA A 30 14.98 6.53 -14.17
C ALA A 30 16.15 7.54 -14.24
N ARG A 31 16.84 7.79 -13.12
CA ARG A 31 18.07 8.61 -13.09
C ARG A 31 19.19 8.02 -13.93
N ALA A 32 19.46 6.72 -13.82
CA ALA A 32 20.48 6.06 -14.62
C ALA A 32 20.23 6.21 -16.14
N TRP A 33 18.96 6.11 -16.57
CA TRP A 33 18.58 6.35 -17.96
C TRP A 33 18.74 7.83 -18.37
N CYS A 34 18.46 8.78 -17.47
CA CYS A 34 18.69 10.21 -17.71
C CYS A 34 20.16 10.55 -17.88
N ASP A 35 21.02 9.98 -17.04
CA ASP A 35 22.46 10.21 -17.10
C ASP A 35 23.03 9.79 -18.46
N ASP A 36 22.52 8.70 -19.04
CA ASP A 36 22.84 8.27 -20.41
C ASP A 36 22.32 9.24 -21.49
N THR A 37 21.20 9.94 -21.23
CA THR A 37 20.56 10.85 -22.19
C THR A 37 21.20 12.26 -22.19
N GLY A 38 21.79 12.68 -21.06
CA GLY A 38 22.58 13.92 -20.96
C GLY A 38 21.79 15.24 -21.01
N SER A 39 20.46 15.21 -20.84
CA SER A 39 19.60 16.40 -20.92
C SER A 39 19.14 16.89 -19.54
N PRO A 40 19.53 18.09 -19.09
CA PRO A 40 19.14 18.63 -17.78
C PRO A 40 17.63 18.77 -17.58
N ALA A 41 16.89 19.06 -18.66
CA ALA A 41 15.43 19.17 -18.61
C ALA A 41 14.76 17.80 -18.37
N VAL A 42 15.36 16.73 -18.88
CA VAL A 42 14.88 15.36 -18.65
C VAL A 42 15.21 14.93 -17.23
N THR A 43 16.40 15.25 -16.72
CA THR A 43 16.78 15.00 -15.32
C THR A 43 15.80 15.65 -14.33
N ALA A 44 15.47 16.94 -14.54
CA ALA A 44 14.55 17.66 -13.67
C ALA A 44 13.13 17.03 -13.66
N ALA A 45 12.62 16.64 -14.83
CA ALA A 45 11.32 15.99 -14.94
C ALA A 45 11.31 14.61 -14.25
N ILE A 46 12.42 13.87 -14.30
CA ILE A 46 12.55 12.58 -13.63
C ILE A 46 12.64 12.74 -12.11
N ASP A 47 13.34 13.75 -11.60
CA ASP A 47 13.39 14.00 -10.16
C ASP A 47 12.01 14.39 -9.60
N GLU A 48 11.25 15.23 -10.32
CA GLU A 48 9.88 15.59 -9.95
C GLU A 48 8.96 14.36 -9.95
N TRP A 49 9.04 13.54 -11.01
CA TRP A 49 8.29 12.29 -11.09
C TRP A 49 8.66 11.32 -9.97
N ALA A 50 9.96 11.15 -9.68
CA ALA A 50 10.46 10.29 -8.61
C ALA A 50 9.96 10.73 -7.23
N PHE A 51 9.93 12.04 -6.98
CA PHE A 51 9.40 12.61 -5.74
C PHE A 51 7.91 12.35 -5.59
N TRP A 52 7.11 12.65 -6.63
CA TRP A 52 5.67 12.39 -6.63
C TRP A 52 5.38 10.90 -6.43
N TYR A 53 6.08 10.03 -7.17
CA TYR A 53 5.91 8.59 -7.10
C TYR A 53 6.22 8.03 -5.71
N SER A 54 7.31 8.47 -5.08
CA SER A 54 7.67 8.06 -3.72
C SER A 54 6.65 8.51 -2.69
N THR A 55 6.09 9.72 -2.87
CA THR A 55 5.04 10.26 -2.00
C THR A 55 3.76 9.42 -2.08
N GLU A 56 3.30 9.07 -3.28
CA GLU A 56 2.12 8.23 -3.44
C GLU A 56 2.33 6.82 -2.90
N LEU A 57 3.52 6.24 -3.06
CA LEU A 57 3.82 4.92 -2.49
C LEU A 57 3.73 4.92 -0.96
N LEU A 58 4.28 5.94 -0.29
CA LEU A 58 4.18 6.09 1.16
C LEU A 58 2.73 6.30 1.61
N ARG A 59 1.96 7.12 0.88
CA ARG A 59 0.53 7.33 1.17
C ARG A 59 -0.27 6.03 1.10
N VAL A 60 -0.09 5.25 0.03
CA VAL A 60 -0.80 3.97 -0.14
C VAL A 60 -0.39 2.96 0.93
N GLN A 61 0.89 2.94 1.31
CA GLN A 61 1.38 2.11 2.42
C GLN A 61 0.63 2.44 3.73
N ASP A 62 0.55 3.71 4.08
CA ASP A 62 -0.13 4.17 5.31
C ASP A 62 -1.63 3.82 5.29
N GLU A 63 -2.30 4.00 4.15
CA GLU A 63 -3.72 3.65 3.98
C GLU A 63 -3.98 2.17 4.19
N VAL A 64 -3.12 1.29 3.62
CA VAL A 64 -3.28 -0.16 3.79
C VAL A 64 -2.96 -0.59 5.22
N ALA A 65 -1.93 -0.02 5.85
CA ALA A 65 -1.62 -0.29 7.25
C ALA A 65 -2.79 0.08 8.16
N SER A 66 -3.37 1.28 7.97
CA SER A 66 -4.53 1.76 8.72
C SER A 66 -5.76 0.85 8.53
N ALA A 67 -6.04 0.45 7.30
CA ALA A 67 -7.14 -0.48 7.01
C ALA A 67 -6.93 -1.84 7.70
N ALA A 68 -5.70 -2.35 7.71
CA ALA A 68 -5.36 -3.61 8.38
C ALA A 68 -5.56 -3.54 9.89
N ASP A 69 -5.18 -2.44 10.53
CA ASP A 69 -5.39 -2.25 11.96
C ASP A 69 -6.88 -2.15 12.32
N GLN A 70 -7.67 -1.44 11.52
CA GLN A 70 -9.13 -1.38 11.70
C GLN A 70 -9.77 -2.77 11.58
N ALA A 71 -9.37 -3.57 10.59
CA ALA A 71 -9.90 -4.91 10.41
C ALA A 71 -9.53 -5.83 11.59
N ARG A 72 -8.30 -5.77 12.10
CA ARG A 72 -7.88 -6.52 13.30
C ARG A 72 -8.72 -6.14 14.51
N TYR A 73 -8.97 -4.85 14.71
CA TYR A 73 -9.80 -4.34 15.79
C TYR A 73 -11.23 -4.92 15.71
N VAL A 74 -11.87 -4.85 14.54
CA VAL A 74 -13.22 -5.40 14.34
C VAL A 74 -13.27 -6.91 14.63
N VAL A 75 -12.28 -7.68 14.17
CA VAL A 75 -12.20 -9.13 14.45
C VAL A 75 -12.09 -9.40 15.94
N GLN A 76 -11.30 -8.61 16.68
CA GLN A 76 -11.14 -8.74 18.13
C GLN A 76 -12.46 -8.45 18.86
N GLU A 77 -13.13 -7.35 18.53
CA GLU A 77 -14.41 -6.97 19.12
C GLU A 77 -15.50 -8.02 18.84
N MET A 78 -15.58 -8.53 17.61
CA MET A 78 -16.52 -9.59 17.26
C MET A 78 -16.25 -10.89 18.02
N SER A 79 -14.98 -11.27 18.18
CA SER A 79 -14.59 -12.46 18.94
C SER A 79 -14.92 -12.32 20.43
N ALA A 80 -14.72 -11.12 21.00
CA ALA A 80 -15.09 -10.82 22.38
C ALA A 80 -16.61 -10.89 22.58
N ALA A 81 -17.38 -10.30 21.66
CA ALA A 81 -18.84 -10.35 21.70
C ALA A 81 -19.37 -11.79 21.59
N ASP A 82 -18.80 -12.63 20.71
CA ASP A 82 -19.18 -14.03 20.58
C ASP A 82 -18.88 -14.83 21.87
N ALA A 83 -17.73 -14.57 22.50
CA ALA A 83 -17.36 -15.18 23.78
C ALA A 83 -18.26 -14.74 24.94
N ASP A 84 -18.73 -13.49 24.95
CA ASP A 84 -19.71 -12.99 25.92
C ASP A 84 -21.08 -13.66 25.73
N LEU A 85 -21.55 -13.78 24.48
CA LEU A 85 -22.79 -14.47 24.14
C LEU A 85 -22.75 -15.95 24.53
N GLY A 86 -21.63 -16.63 24.25
CA GLY A 86 -21.43 -18.03 24.64
C GLY A 86 -21.47 -18.23 26.16
N ARG A 87 -20.93 -17.28 26.94
CA ARG A 87 -21.02 -17.30 28.42
C ARG A 87 -22.41 -17.02 28.95
N ALA A 88 -23.22 -16.21 28.25
CA ALA A 88 -24.58 -15.90 28.68
C ALA A 88 -25.59 -17.03 28.34
N ALA A 89 -25.27 -17.87 27.36
CA ALA A 89 -26.11 -18.97 26.90
C ALA A 89 -25.87 -20.32 27.60
N GLY A 90 -24.79 -20.44 28.39
CA GLY A 90 -24.43 -21.64 29.17
C GLY A 90 -24.67 -21.44 30.66
#